data_AF-A0A195FWZ1-F1
#
_entry.id   AF-A0A195FWZ1-F1
#
_cell.length_a   1.000
_cell.length_b   1.000
_cell.length_c   1.000
_cell.angle_alpha   90.00
_cell.angle_beta   90.00
_cell.angle_gamma   90.00
#
_symmetry.space_group_name_H-M   'P 1'
#
loop_
_entity.id
_entity.type
_entity.pdbx_description
1 polymer ?
#
loop_
_entity_poly.entity_id
_entity_poly.type
_entity_poly.pdbx_seq_one_letter_code
_entity_poly.pdbx_strand_id
1 'polypeptide(L)' 'ITKIYELRFKLINYPSYSLNLIPNDFFLFPRLKIRLGGHRFSSNENTNIDWHK' A
#
# COMPACT_ATOMS: atom_id res chain seq x y z
N ILE A 1 -2.61 -17.82 9.70
CA ILE A 1 -1.42 -17.83 10.59
C ILE A 1 -0.44 -18.94 10.17
N THR A 2 -0.91 -20.18 9.97
CA THR A 2 -0.08 -21.34 9.60
C THR A 2 0.80 -21.14 8.36
N LYS A 3 0.23 -20.63 7.25
CA LYS A 3 0.98 -20.35 6.01
C LYS A 3 2.13 -19.34 6.16
N ILE A 4 2.03 -18.38 7.08
CA ILE A 4 3.09 -17.37 7.29
C ILE A 4 4.34 -18.04 7.84
N TYR A 5 4.17 -18.98 8.78
CA TYR A 5 5.26 -19.74 9.37
C TYR A 5 5.84 -20.80 8.43
N GLU A 6 4.99 -21.47 7.63
CA GLU A 6 5.45 -22.38 6.56
C GLU A 6 6.39 -21.67 5.58
N LEU A 7 6.05 -20.42 5.22
CA LEU A 7 6.86 -19.57 4.35
C LEU A 7 8.04 -18.89 5.07
N ARG A 8 8.30 -19.22 6.34
CA ARG A 8 9.39 -18.67 7.16
C ARG A 8 9.34 -17.15 7.35
N PHE A 9 8.17 -16.55 7.20
CA PHE A 9 7.99 -15.14 7.52
C PHE A 9 7.82 -14.95 9.02
N LYS A 10 8.48 -13.92 9.55
CA LYS A 10 8.28 -13.48 10.92
C LYS A 10 7.08 -12.54 10.97
N LEU A 11 6.05 -12.92 11.72
CA LEU A 11 4.95 -12.02 12.02
C LEU A 11 5.42 -10.98 13.04
N ILE A 12 5.33 -9.70 12.68
CA ILE A 12 5.63 -8.59 13.58
C ILE A 12 4.34 -8.23 14.32
N ASN A 13 4.40 -8.16 15.65
CA ASN A 13 3.25 -7.74 16.45
C ASN A 13 3.05 -6.23 16.26
N TYR A 14 1.87 -5.85 15.76
CA TYR A 14 1.55 -4.46 15.46
C TYR A 14 0.45 -3.96 16.40
N PRO A 15 0.64 -2.81 17.05
CA PRO A 15 -0.42 -2.22 17.86
C PRO A 15 -1.63 -1.87 17.00
N SER A 16 -2.83 -2.17 17.52
CA SER A 16 -4.09 -1.82 16.86
C SER A 16 -4.14 -0.30 16.59
N TYR A 17 -4.72 0.07 15.45
CA TYR A 17 -4.93 1.47 15.04
C TYR A 17 -3.67 2.35 14.95
N SER A 18 -2.49 1.75 14.74
CA SER A 18 -1.23 2.51 14.63
C SER A 18 -0.86 2.86 13.20
N LEU A 19 -1.73 3.63 12.55
CA LEU A 19 -1.58 4.08 11.16
C LEU A 19 -0.26 4.83 10.91
N ASN A 20 0.21 5.59 11.91
CA ASN A 20 1.45 6.36 11.85
C ASN A 20 2.72 5.51 11.86
N LEU A 21 2.63 4.22 12.22
CA LEU A 21 3.78 3.33 12.26
C LEU A 21 3.94 2.53 10.96
N ILE A 22 2.86 2.36 10.20
CA ILE A 22 2.83 1.51 9.00
C ILE A 22 3.32 2.31 7.79
N PRO A 23 4.48 1.98 7.19
CA PRO A 23 5.04 2.74 6.05
C PRO A 23 4.08 2.85 4.87
N ASN A 24 3.26 1.83 4.64
CA ASN A 24 2.25 1.89 3.60
C ASN A 24 1.23 3.01 3.86
N ASP A 25 0.80 3.18 5.11
CA ASP A 25 -0.27 4.11 5.45
C ASP A 25 0.21 5.56 5.60
N PHE A 26 1.37 5.79 6.22
CA PHE A 26 1.86 7.17 6.43
C PHE A 26 2.71 7.71 5.26
N PHE A 27 3.28 6.84 4.42
CA PHE A 27 4.20 7.27 3.36
C PHE A 27 3.72 6.91 1.95
N LEU A 28 3.40 5.64 1.69
CA LEU A 28 3.07 5.18 0.34
C LEU A 28 1.68 5.67 -0.11
N PHE A 29 0.63 5.39 0.67
CA PHE A 29 -0.75 5.71 0.29
C PHE A 29 -1.04 7.21 0.16
N PRO A 30 -0.50 8.11 1.00
CA PRO A 30 -0.69 9.55 0.79
C PRO A 30 -0.12 10.02 -0.54
N ARG A 31 1.09 9.55 -0.92
CA ARG A 31 1.72 9.90 -2.20
C ARG A 31 0.95 9.35 -3.38
N LEU A 32 0.48 8.09 -3.26
CA LEU A 32 -0.40 7.47 -4.23
C LEU A 32 -1.71 8.25 -4.42
N LYS A 33 -2.36 8.65 -3.32
CA LYS A 33 -3.62 9.42 -3.36
C LYS A 33 -3.44 10.77 -4.03
N ILE A 34 -2.33 11.47 -3.75
CA ILE A 34 -2.01 12.74 -4.42
C ILE A 34 -1.90 12.51 -5.93
N ARG A 35 -1.21 11.43 -6.34
CA ARG A 35 -1.01 11.12 -7.76
C ARG A 35 -2.28 10.65 -8.46
N LEU A 36 -3.12 9.89 -7.78
CA LEU A 36 -4.40 9.41 -8.29
C LEU A 36 -5.49 10.49 -8.24
N GLY A 37 -5.29 11.53 -7.42
CA GLY A 37 -6.22 12.64 -7.27
C GLY A 37 -6.50 13.31 -8.61
N GLY A 38 -7.78 13.36 -9.00
CA GLY A 38 -8.22 13.96 -10.26
C GLY A 38 -8.16 13.03 -11.48
N HIS A 39 -7.60 11.81 -11.36
CA HIS A 39 -7.65 10.83 -12.44
C HIS A 39 -8.95 10.02 -12.41
N ARG A 40 -9.57 9.81 -13.58
CA ARG A 40 -10.68 8.87 -13.77
C ARG A 40 -10.22 7.77 -14.72
N PHE A 41 -10.21 6.54 -14.25
CA PHE A 41 -9.83 5.37 -15.05
C PHE A 41 -11.09 4.73 -15.62
N SER A 42 -11.20 4.66 -16.95
CA SER A 42 -12.32 4.05 -17.67
C SER A 42 -12.19 2.53 -17.81
N SER A 43 -10.98 2.00 -17.68
CA SER A 43 -10.67 0.57 -17.70
C SER A 43 -9.51 0.25 -16.76
N ASN A 44 -9.43 -1.02 -16.36
CA ASN A 44 -8.34 -1.58 -15.57
C ASN A 44 -6.98 -1.53 -16.30
N GLU A 45 -6.98 -1.65 -17.63
CA GLU A 45 -5.78 -1.61 -18.48
C GLU A 45 -5.03 -0.28 -18.39
N ASN A 46 -5.74 0.82 -18.09
CA ASN A 46 -5.17 2.17 -18.10
C ASN A 46 -4.74 2.69 -16.71
N THR A 47 -4.52 1.79 -15.74
CA THR A 47 -4.16 2.13 -14.36
C THR A 47 -2.66 2.30 -14.11
N ASN A 48 -1.82 2.14 -15.14
CA ASN A 48 -0.37 2.29 -15.03
C ASN A 48 0.03 3.77 -14.99
N ILE A 49 0.13 4.30 -13.77
CA ILE A 49 0.54 5.68 -13.49
C ILE A 49 2.06 5.75 -13.52
N ASP A 50 2.65 6.38 -14.56
CA ASP A 50 4.09 6.57 -14.82
C ASP A 50 5.02 6.14 -13.67
N TRP A 51 5.59 6.98 -12.83
CA TRP A 51 6.24 6.76 -11.49
C TRP A 51 7.51 7.63 -11.42
N HIS A 52 7.99 8.09 -12.58
CA HIS A 52 9.21 8.89 -12.73
C HIS A 52 9.00 10.35 -13.21
N LYS A 53 7.75 10.78 -13.40
CA LYS A 53 7.35 12.20 -13.38
C LYS A 53 6.95 12.64 -11.99
#